data_AF-A0A2W4XHA9-F1
#
_entry.id   AF-A0A2W4XHA9-F1
#
_cell.length_a   1.000
_cell.length_b   1.000
_cell.length_c   1.000
_cell.angle_alpha   90.00
_cell.angle_beta   90.00
_cell.angle_gamma   90.00
#
_symmetry.space_group_name_H-M   'P 1'
#
loop_
_entity.id
_entity.type
_entity.pdbx_description
1 polymer ?
#
loop_
_entity_poly.entity_id
_entity_poly.type
_entity_poly.pdbx_seq_one_letter_code
_entity_poly.pdbx_strand_id
1 'polypeptide(L)'
;MVLWLGLRQSFGNHKYIDLGIVFCLGLGLLLWLSTSPSLAKRFVGEATAADLGFIRIIACLNLIVTALWLEDLPSTPLLPEAIRQPMGTIQFLYAIPGFETFARSQAWLQGFELVTVLFLVLGMLGLWTRFTIPLGALTYCILGGLTRQYFYYYHQGLIVVYMLAALSFTPCGDALSLDRWLAIRRGKPVVDTTQSMSVYGWSRYTCWVVLVMSYLASGGSKLAVVGFSWLDPTNLRGMMYSCTLQRCNNYDWDVALRFGPHLPDFVFSLFGIAGTFAELAFVLVLFSQLARRIMPFLMVGLHLGIWTFQNILFVDFMLLQLIFLDVEWAKQVLSRWGLSSAVRRPARVVADTFVRPLNIFLYPILISAIVITVSVCWFYKIYFYPLTGLHLFAYKDVSGVVVYEQIYAQYASGEKARIYPEDIIPAQAIASSKQVTQQCFSKDAKKLYVCDQYLGALASAYNANPSHRENEIETFEVQRKKWDFKANPDDKNFGKIVERHAFAANKQ
;
A
#
# COMPACT_ATOMS: atom_id res chain seq x y z
N MET A 1 -33.80 15.02 -0.42
CA MET A 1 -34.84 14.09 0.06
C MET A 1 -35.75 13.57 -1.08
N VAL A 2 -36.20 14.41 -2.02
CA VAL A 2 -37.06 13.99 -3.16
C VAL A 2 -36.30 13.21 -4.24
N LEU A 3 -35.08 13.64 -4.60
CA LEU A 3 -34.15 12.87 -5.46
C LEU A 3 -33.72 11.52 -4.85
N TRP A 4 -33.82 11.38 -3.52
CA TRP A 4 -33.48 10.17 -2.77
C TRP A 4 -34.64 9.14 -2.78
N LEU A 5 -35.88 9.60 -2.90
CA LEU A 5 -37.07 8.75 -2.96
C LEU A 5 -37.21 8.04 -4.33
N GLY A 6 -36.71 8.65 -5.42
CA GLY A 6 -36.71 8.03 -6.76
C GLY A 6 -35.72 6.89 -6.94
N LEU A 7 -34.58 6.91 -6.22
CA LEU A 7 -33.58 5.83 -6.23
C LEU A 7 -33.97 4.63 -5.34
N ARG A 8 -35.06 4.76 -4.56
CA ARG A 8 -35.50 3.76 -3.57
C ARG A 8 -36.07 2.48 -4.18
N GLN A 9 -36.56 2.52 -5.42
CA GLN A 9 -37.27 1.38 -6.04
C GLN A 9 -36.34 0.35 -6.71
N SER A 10 -35.07 0.69 -6.99
CA SER A 10 -34.15 -0.23 -7.70
C SER A 10 -33.29 -1.11 -6.79
N PHE A 11 -33.29 -0.90 -5.47
CA PHE A 11 -32.37 -1.59 -4.55
C PHE A 11 -33.12 -2.43 -3.51
N GLY A 12 -33.69 -3.53 -3.97
CA GLY A 12 -34.26 -4.57 -3.12
C GLY A 12 -33.17 -5.33 -2.37
N ASN A 13 -32.86 -4.90 -1.15
CA ASN A 13 -32.47 -5.70 0.03
C ASN A 13 -31.94 -4.76 1.14
N HIS A 14 -32.54 -4.84 2.33
CA HIS A 14 -32.50 -3.85 3.44
C HIS A 14 -31.15 -3.65 4.17
N LYS A 15 -29.98 -3.81 3.54
CA LYS A 15 -28.67 -3.54 4.19
C LYS A 15 -28.14 -2.12 4.01
N TYR A 16 -28.68 -1.34 3.07
CA TYR A 16 -28.12 -0.03 2.70
C TYR A 16 -28.79 1.18 3.39
N ILE A 17 -30.00 1.02 3.93
CA ILE A 17 -30.73 2.11 4.59
C ILE A 17 -30.08 2.46 5.95
N ASP A 18 -29.68 1.45 6.71
CA ASP A 18 -28.94 1.62 7.97
C ASP A 18 -27.59 2.30 7.75
N LEU A 19 -26.97 2.07 6.59
CA LEU A 19 -25.65 2.57 6.20
C LEU A 19 -25.66 4.09 6.02
N GLY A 20 -26.71 4.65 5.40
CA GLY A 20 -26.86 6.09 5.22
C GLY A 20 -27.06 6.83 6.55
N ILE A 21 -27.83 6.24 7.47
CA ILE A 21 -28.09 6.85 8.79
C ILE A 21 -26.84 6.79 9.67
N VAL A 22 -26.18 5.64 9.75
CA VAL A 22 -24.92 5.49 10.51
C VAL A 22 -23.83 6.40 9.92
N PHE A 23 -23.72 6.51 8.59
CA PHE A 23 -22.80 7.43 7.94
C PHE A 23 -23.10 8.89 8.32
N CYS A 24 -24.35 9.33 8.21
CA CYS A 24 -24.74 10.71 8.51
C CYS A 24 -24.59 11.05 10.00
N LEU A 25 -24.97 10.15 10.90
CA LEU A 25 -24.82 10.35 12.35
C LEU A 25 -23.34 10.30 12.76
N GLY A 26 -22.57 9.35 12.23
CA GLY A 26 -21.12 9.28 12.41
C GLY A 26 -20.43 10.54 11.89
N LEU A 27 -20.85 11.06 10.73
CA LEU A 27 -20.35 12.31 10.15
C LEU A 27 -20.70 13.50 11.01
N GLY A 28 -21.95 13.62 11.43
CA GLY A 28 -22.38 14.68 12.34
C GLY A 28 -21.59 14.68 13.65
N LEU A 29 -21.42 13.52 14.27
CA LEU A 29 -20.67 13.38 15.52
C LEU A 29 -19.18 13.69 15.34
N LEU A 30 -18.54 13.13 14.31
CA LEU A 30 -17.13 13.37 14.04
C LEU A 30 -16.86 14.82 13.65
N LEU A 31 -17.74 15.45 12.86
CA LEU A 31 -17.68 16.88 12.57
C LEU A 31 -17.84 17.71 13.84
N TRP A 32 -18.78 17.38 14.71
CA TRP A 32 -18.96 18.09 15.97
C TRP A 32 -17.72 18.00 16.85
N LEU A 33 -17.11 16.81 16.95
CA LEU A 33 -15.86 16.61 17.69
C LEU A 33 -14.67 17.32 17.02
N SER A 34 -14.52 17.19 15.70
CA SER A 34 -13.38 17.75 14.95
C SER A 34 -13.44 19.27 14.80
N THR A 35 -14.62 19.87 14.89
CA THR A 35 -14.78 21.34 14.94
C THR A 35 -14.62 21.93 16.33
N SER A 36 -14.44 21.09 17.37
CA SER A 36 -14.27 21.56 18.74
C SER A 36 -12.95 22.36 18.90
N PRO A 37 -13.01 23.62 19.36
CA PRO A 37 -11.81 24.44 19.58
C PRO A 37 -10.84 23.84 20.60
N SER A 38 -11.36 23.10 21.59
CA SER A 38 -10.53 22.44 22.61
C SER A 38 -9.75 21.27 22.02
N LEU A 39 -10.35 20.50 21.11
CA LEU A 39 -9.67 19.43 20.37
C LEU A 39 -8.57 20.02 19.48
N ALA A 40 -8.89 21.09 18.73
CA ALA A 40 -7.95 21.77 17.86
C ALA A 40 -6.72 22.28 18.65
N LYS A 41 -6.96 23.00 19.74
CA LYS A 41 -5.89 23.57 20.58
C LYS A 41 -5.02 22.50 21.24
N ARG A 42 -5.61 21.37 21.67
CA ARG A 42 -4.92 20.35 22.46
C ARG A 42 -4.18 19.31 21.61
N PHE A 43 -4.78 18.85 20.52
CA PHE A 43 -4.33 17.64 19.83
C PHE A 43 -3.76 17.91 18.43
N VAL A 44 -4.38 18.83 17.67
CA VAL A 44 -3.91 19.23 16.34
C VAL A 44 -2.66 20.09 16.47
N GLY A 45 -2.73 21.10 17.34
CA GLY A 45 -1.66 22.08 17.52
C GLY A 45 -1.39 22.92 16.27
N GLU A 46 -0.33 23.71 16.31
CA GLU A 46 0.14 24.45 15.15
C GLU A 46 1.30 23.71 14.48
N ALA A 47 1.55 24.02 13.21
CA ALA A 47 2.71 23.53 12.47
C ALA A 47 3.22 24.62 11.53
N THR A 48 4.43 24.44 11.03
CA THR A 48 5.03 25.35 10.06
C THR A 48 4.69 24.90 8.63
N ALA A 49 4.85 25.82 7.67
CA ALA A 49 4.78 25.47 6.26
C ALA A 49 5.83 24.40 5.88
N ALA A 50 6.99 24.39 6.54
CA ALA A 50 8.07 23.43 6.28
C ALA A 50 7.70 22.00 6.66
N ASP A 51 6.96 21.80 7.75
CA ASP A 51 6.46 20.47 8.15
C ASP A 51 5.60 19.87 7.05
N LEU A 52 4.67 20.66 6.49
CA LEU A 52 3.79 20.19 5.42
C LEU A 52 4.54 19.95 4.10
N GLY A 53 5.51 20.81 3.76
CA GLY A 53 6.39 20.60 2.62
C GLY A 53 7.23 19.31 2.75
N PHE A 54 7.64 18.95 3.97
CA PHE A 54 8.36 17.72 4.24
C PHE A 54 7.46 16.49 4.04
N ILE A 55 6.22 16.51 4.54
CA ILE A 55 5.24 15.43 4.31
C ILE A 55 5.01 15.21 2.81
N ARG A 56 4.88 16.30 2.04
CA ARG A 56 4.76 16.25 0.57
C ARG A 56 5.96 15.54 -0.06
N ILE A 57 7.18 15.90 0.34
CA ILE A 57 8.42 15.27 -0.15
C ILE A 57 8.42 13.77 0.16
N ILE A 58 8.14 13.38 1.40
CA ILE A 58 8.11 11.97 1.82
C ILE A 58 7.05 11.19 1.04
N ALA A 59 5.83 11.73 0.89
CA ALA A 59 4.76 11.06 0.15
C ALA A 59 5.12 10.89 -1.34
N CYS A 60 5.64 11.92 -2.00
CA CYS A 60 6.08 11.80 -3.39
C CYS A 60 7.26 10.83 -3.54
N LEU A 61 8.28 10.93 -2.69
CA LEU A 61 9.43 10.02 -2.69
C LEU A 61 9.00 8.56 -2.55
N ASN A 62 8.06 8.30 -1.64
CA ASN A 62 7.54 6.97 -1.37
C ASN A 62 6.86 6.36 -2.61
N LEU A 63 6.04 7.14 -3.33
CA LEU A 63 5.44 6.66 -4.58
C LEU A 63 6.44 6.55 -5.73
N ILE A 64 7.49 7.38 -5.78
CA ILE A 64 8.59 7.23 -6.75
C ILE A 64 9.31 5.91 -6.51
N VAL A 65 9.69 5.62 -5.26
CA VAL A 65 10.33 4.34 -4.89
C VAL A 65 9.40 3.18 -5.23
N THR A 66 8.12 3.29 -4.91
CA THR A 66 7.17 2.20 -5.21
C THR A 66 7.02 1.99 -6.72
N ALA A 67 6.86 3.05 -7.51
CA ALA A 67 6.69 2.97 -8.96
C ALA A 67 7.94 2.49 -9.71
N LEU A 68 9.16 2.81 -9.23
CA LEU A 68 10.40 2.49 -9.94
C LEU A 68 11.10 1.22 -9.44
N TRP A 69 10.87 0.83 -8.19
CA TRP A 69 11.61 -0.26 -7.56
C TRP A 69 10.75 -1.46 -7.18
N LEU A 70 9.48 -1.24 -6.83
CA LEU A 70 8.62 -2.32 -6.36
C LEU A 70 7.62 -2.75 -7.44
N GLU A 71 6.98 -1.80 -8.11
CA GLU A 71 6.04 -2.05 -9.19
C GLU A 71 6.77 -2.01 -10.55
N ASP A 72 6.30 -2.82 -11.50
CA ASP A 72 6.77 -2.81 -12.88
C ASP A 72 5.54 -2.87 -13.80
N LEU A 73 4.93 -1.70 -14.01
CA LEU A 73 3.76 -1.58 -14.88
C LEU A 73 4.07 -1.99 -16.33
N PRO A 74 5.24 -1.64 -16.93
CA PRO A 74 5.58 -1.99 -18.31
C PRO A 74 5.48 -3.47 -18.67
N SER A 75 5.77 -4.39 -17.75
CA SER A 75 5.72 -5.83 -18.04
C SER A 75 4.36 -6.48 -17.83
N THR A 76 3.36 -5.76 -17.28
CA THR A 76 2.00 -6.29 -17.13
C THR A 76 1.35 -6.81 -18.42
N PRO A 77 1.62 -6.29 -19.64
CA PRO A 77 1.09 -6.85 -20.88
C PRO A 77 1.63 -8.24 -21.24
N LEU A 78 2.74 -8.66 -20.63
CA LEU A 78 3.24 -10.03 -20.76
C LEU A 78 2.36 -11.03 -20.00
N LEU A 79 1.53 -10.57 -19.08
CA LEU A 79 0.58 -11.40 -18.35
C LEU A 79 -0.66 -11.67 -19.20
N PRO A 80 -1.22 -12.89 -19.16
CA PRO A 80 -2.37 -13.21 -19.98
C PRO A 80 -3.63 -12.51 -19.49
N GLU A 81 -4.48 -12.13 -20.42
CA GLU A 81 -5.79 -11.53 -20.11
C GLU A 81 -6.68 -12.45 -19.26
N ALA A 82 -6.48 -13.77 -19.36
CA ALA A 82 -7.24 -14.77 -18.62
C ALA A 82 -7.13 -14.61 -17.09
N ILE A 83 -6.03 -14.03 -16.58
CA ILE A 83 -5.87 -13.77 -15.13
C ILE A 83 -6.28 -12.34 -14.74
N ARG A 84 -6.59 -11.47 -15.72
CA ARG A 84 -6.93 -10.07 -15.46
C ARG A 84 -8.33 -9.96 -14.88
N GLN A 85 -8.43 -9.34 -13.69
CA GLN A 85 -9.66 -9.03 -12.98
C GLN A 85 -9.70 -7.53 -12.68
N PRO A 86 -10.23 -6.70 -13.61
CA PRO A 86 -10.33 -5.25 -13.38
C PRO A 86 -11.05 -4.95 -12.06
N MET A 87 -10.39 -4.19 -11.18
CA MET A 87 -10.90 -3.91 -9.84
C MET A 87 -11.38 -2.48 -9.70
N GLY A 88 -12.51 -2.30 -9.00
CA GLY A 88 -12.99 -0.99 -8.56
C GLY A 88 -13.16 0.00 -9.71
N THR A 89 -12.52 1.17 -9.61
CA THR A 89 -12.60 2.23 -10.62
C THR A 89 -11.92 1.87 -11.94
N ILE A 90 -10.96 0.95 -11.94
CA ILE A 90 -10.22 0.56 -13.16
C ILE A 90 -11.15 -0.12 -14.16
N GLN A 91 -12.17 -0.84 -13.69
CA GLN A 91 -13.15 -1.47 -14.57
C GLN A 91 -13.88 -0.44 -15.47
N PHE A 92 -14.05 0.80 -15.00
CA PHE A 92 -14.71 1.84 -15.77
C PHE A 92 -13.80 2.43 -16.85
N LEU A 93 -12.48 2.35 -16.68
CA LEU A 93 -11.53 2.81 -17.70
C LEU A 93 -11.59 1.91 -18.95
N TYR A 94 -11.88 0.62 -18.78
CA TYR A 94 -12.09 -0.31 -19.90
C TYR A 94 -13.34 0.00 -20.75
N ALA A 95 -14.25 0.86 -20.26
CA ALA A 95 -15.35 1.37 -21.08
C ALA A 95 -14.92 2.50 -22.04
N ILE A 96 -13.72 3.07 -21.86
CA ILE A 96 -13.19 4.14 -22.70
C ILE A 96 -12.60 3.53 -23.99
N PRO A 97 -13.01 3.97 -25.18
CA PRO A 97 -12.44 3.49 -26.44
C PRO A 97 -10.91 3.67 -26.47
N GLY A 98 -10.21 2.60 -26.83
CA GLY A 98 -8.74 2.58 -26.91
C GLY A 98 -8.01 2.28 -25.61
N PHE A 99 -8.69 2.24 -24.45
CA PHE A 99 -8.03 1.92 -23.18
C PHE A 99 -7.51 0.48 -23.13
N GLU A 100 -8.23 -0.47 -23.75
CA GLU A 100 -7.76 -1.85 -23.88
C GLU A 100 -6.43 -1.93 -24.65
N THR A 101 -6.32 -1.22 -25.77
CA THR A 101 -5.08 -1.13 -26.56
C THR A 101 -3.95 -0.49 -25.78
N PHE A 102 -4.24 0.55 -24.99
CA PHE A 102 -3.29 1.16 -24.08
C PHE A 102 -2.79 0.15 -23.03
N ALA A 103 -3.71 -0.57 -22.38
CA ALA A 103 -3.38 -1.54 -21.33
C ALA A 103 -2.60 -2.78 -21.82
N ARG A 104 -2.62 -3.06 -23.13
CA ARG A 104 -1.85 -4.16 -23.75
C ARG A 104 -0.50 -3.74 -24.31
N SER A 105 -0.15 -2.46 -24.24
CA SER A 105 1.07 -1.96 -24.88
C SER A 105 2.13 -1.61 -23.85
N GLN A 106 3.22 -2.38 -23.84
CA GLN A 106 4.37 -2.13 -22.98
C GLN A 106 4.92 -0.71 -23.13
N ALA A 107 5.04 -0.20 -24.36
CA ALA A 107 5.55 1.14 -24.62
C ALA A 107 4.63 2.24 -24.05
N TRP A 108 3.31 2.09 -24.20
CA TRP A 108 2.35 3.06 -23.64
C TRP A 108 2.34 3.04 -22.11
N LEU A 109 2.40 1.85 -21.52
CA LEU A 109 2.46 1.68 -20.07
C LEU A 109 3.76 2.23 -19.48
N GLN A 110 4.91 2.01 -20.14
CA GLN A 110 6.18 2.62 -19.76
C GLN A 110 6.16 4.14 -19.88
N GLY A 111 5.59 4.68 -20.97
CA GLY A 111 5.39 6.12 -21.10
C GLY A 111 4.51 6.68 -19.97
N PHE A 112 3.45 5.97 -19.60
CA PHE A 112 2.56 6.37 -18.52
C PHE A 112 3.22 6.32 -17.14
N GLU A 113 4.02 5.29 -16.86
CA GLU A 113 4.83 5.19 -15.64
C GLU A 113 5.82 6.34 -15.55
N LEU A 114 6.57 6.63 -16.61
CA LEU A 114 7.51 7.75 -16.65
C LEU A 114 6.82 9.11 -16.43
N VAL A 115 5.63 9.31 -17.02
CA VAL A 115 4.82 10.52 -16.79
C VAL A 115 4.34 10.61 -15.34
N THR A 116 3.91 9.48 -14.76
CA THR A 116 3.52 9.40 -13.34
C THR A 116 4.69 9.78 -12.44
N VAL A 117 5.87 9.18 -12.66
CA VAL A 117 7.10 9.48 -11.94
C VAL A 117 7.49 10.95 -12.11
N LEU A 118 7.36 11.51 -13.32
CA LEU A 118 7.63 12.93 -13.56
C LEU A 118 6.71 13.82 -12.70
N PHE A 119 5.40 13.56 -12.67
CA PHE A 119 4.50 14.32 -11.80
C PHE A 119 4.87 14.21 -10.32
N LEU A 120 5.27 13.01 -9.87
CA LEU A 120 5.72 12.80 -8.49
C LEU A 120 7.03 13.51 -8.19
N VAL A 121 8.00 13.52 -9.12
CA VAL A 121 9.27 14.26 -8.97
C VAL A 121 9.01 15.76 -8.92
N LEU A 122 8.18 16.30 -9.82
CA LEU A 122 7.80 17.71 -9.80
C LEU A 122 7.02 18.07 -8.52
N GLY A 123 6.15 17.18 -8.06
CA GLY A 123 5.44 17.29 -6.78
C GLY A 123 6.39 17.28 -5.58
N MET A 124 7.39 16.40 -5.58
CA MET A 124 8.44 16.33 -4.55
C MET A 124 9.23 17.64 -4.49
N LEU A 125 9.70 18.14 -5.64
CA LEU A 125 10.39 19.42 -5.76
C LEU A 125 9.48 20.63 -5.46
N GLY A 126 8.17 20.43 -5.48
CA GLY A 126 7.19 21.48 -5.26
C GLY A 126 7.14 22.49 -6.40
N LEU A 127 7.18 22.02 -7.64
CA LEU A 127 6.90 22.82 -8.83
C LEU A 127 5.44 22.61 -9.25
N TRP A 128 4.72 23.72 -9.45
CA TRP A 128 3.29 23.73 -9.80
C TRP A 128 2.45 22.83 -8.90
N THR A 129 2.70 22.91 -7.60
CA THR A 129 2.16 22.02 -6.55
C THR A 129 0.65 21.82 -6.63
N ARG A 130 -0.10 22.86 -7.01
CA ARG A 130 -1.56 22.81 -7.19
C ARG A 130 -2.03 21.87 -8.32
N PHE A 131 -1.15 21.54 -9.25
CA PHE A 131 -1.43 20.64 -10.36
C PHE A 131 -0.67 19.32 -10.20
N THR A 132 0.61 19.36 -9.85
CA THR A 132 1.46 18.18 -9.81
C THR A 132 1.10 17.20 -8.70
N ILE A 133 0.63 17.68 -7.54
CA ILE A 133 0.17 16.79 -6.45
C ILE A 133 -1.12 16.04 -6.80
N PRO A 134 -2.22 16.69 -7.24
CA PRO A 134 -3.41 15.95 -7.63
C PRO A 134 -3.20 15.07 -8.86
N LEU A 135 -2.40 15.52 -9.85
CA LEU A 135 -2.06 14.68 -11.01
C LEU A 135 -1.20 13.48 -10.61
N GLY A 136 -0.23 13.66 -9.72
CA GLY A 136 0.57 12.57 -9.17
C GLY A 136 -0.28 11.54 -8.42
N ALA A 137 -1.23 12.00 -7.61
CA ALA A 137 -2.19 11.13 -6.92
C ALA A 137 -3.06 10.35 -7.91
N LEU A 138 -3.63 11.02 -8.92
CA LEU A 138 -4.51 10.41 -9.92
C LEU A 138 -3.76 9.41 -10.80
N THR A 139 -2.61 9.81 -11.35
CA THR A 139 -1.83 8.98 -12.27
C THR A 139 -1.26 7.75 -11.55
N TYR A 140 -0.75 7.89 -10.33
CA TYR A 140 -0.31 6.74 -9.55
C TYR A 140 -1.50 5.84 -9.14
N CYS A 141 -2.67 6.40 -8.83
CA CYS A 141 -3.86 5.59 -8.60
C CYS A 141 -4.22 4.73 -9.83
N ILE A 142 -4.05 5.25 -11.05
CA ILE A 142 -4.29 4.46 -12.26
C ILE A 142 -3.20 3.40 -12.44
N LEU A 143 -1.91 3.77 -12.26
CA LEU A 143 -0.77 2.86 -12.33
C LEU A 143 -0.93 1.68 -11.37
N GLY A 144 -1.25 1.98 -10.11
CA GLY A 144 -1.43 0.96 -9.09
C GLY A 144 -2.62 0.05 -9.39
N GLY A 145 -3.72 0.61 -9.88
CA GLY A 145 -4.88 -0.19 -10.27
C GLY A 145 -4.61 -1.11 -11.47
N LEU A 146 -3.86 -0.65 -12.47
CA LEU A 146 -3.44 -1.43 -13.63
C LEU A 146 -2.50 -2.58 -13.28
N THR A 147 -1.69 -2.42 -12.23
CA THR A 147 -0.82 -3.51 -11.71
C THR A 147 -1.65 -4.51 -10.88
N ARG A 148 -2.52 -4.02 -9.99
CA ARG A 148 -3.31 -4.85 -9.06
C ARG A 148 -4.34 -5.75 -9.72
N GLN A 149 -4.90 -5.36 -10.88
CA GLN A 149 -5.95 -6.14 -11.55
C GLN A 149 -5.50 -7.56 -11.95
N TYR A 150 -4.21 -7.85 -12.04
CA TYR A 150 -3.73 -9.20 -12.38
C TYR A 150 -3.60 -10.13 -11.18
N PHE A 151 -3.69 -9.58 -9.96
CA PHE A 151 -3.41 -10.29 -8.73
C PHE A 151 -4.47 -10.02 -7.66
N TYR A 152 -4.16 -10.39 -6.43
CA TYR A 152 -5.02 -10.10 -5.29
C TYR A 152 -4.93 -8.62 -4.88
N TYR A 153 -5.93 -8.19 -4.11
CA TYR A 153 -6.00 -6.83 -3.61
C TYR A 153 -4.94 -6.60 -2.51
N TYR A 154 -3.88 -5.84 -2.81
CA TYR A 154 -2.86 -5.41 -1.85
C TYR A 154 -2.85 -3.87 -1.64
N HIS A 155 -2.31 -3.43 -0.51
CA HIS A 155 -2.46 -2.04 -0.02
C HIS A 155 -1.20 -1.18 -0.17
N GLN A 156 -0.09 -1.74 -0.64
CA GLN A 156 1.16 -1.01 -0.89
C GLN A 156 0.88 0.26 -1.70
N GLY A 157 1.46 1.41 -1.36
CA GLY A 157 1.32 2.68 -2.10
C GLY A 157 -0.06 3.35 -2.00
N LEU A 158 -1.13 2.60 -1.70
CA LEU A 158 -2.51 3.10 -1.68
C LEU A 158 -2.74 4.14 -0.56
N ILE A 159 -2.15 3.92 0.62
CA ILE A 159 -2.23 4.87 1.73
C ILE A 159 -1.54 6.19 1.38
N VAL A 160 -0.47 6.13 0.60
CA VAL A 160 0.25 7.32 0.15
C VAL A 160 -0.57 8.09 -0.90
N VAL A 161 -1.31 7.39 -1.77
CA VAL A 161 -2.29 8.02 -2.69
C VAL A 161 -3.35 8.80 -1.91
N TYR A 162 -3.91 8.22 -0.85
CA TYR A 162 -4.85 8.94 0.02
C TYR A 162 -4.21 10.17 0.67
N MET A 163 -2.94 10.07 1.03
CA MET A 163 -2.19 11.21 1.58
C MET A 163 -1.96 12.31 0.55
N LEU A 164 -1.59 11.98 -0.70
CA LEU A 164 -1.47 12.98 -1.77
C LEU A 164 -2.83 13.59 -2.14
N ALA A 165 -3.90 12.80 -2.11
CA ALA A 165 -5.26 13.30 -2.29
C ALA A 165 -5.62 14.32 -1.20
N ALA A 166 -5.30 14.04 0.07
CA ALA A 166 -5.46 15.02 1.14
C ALA A 166 -4.58 16.27 0.91
N LEU A 167 -3.31 16.09 0.56
CA LEU A 167 -2.36 17.19 0.31
C LEU A 167 -2.78 18.09 -0.85
N SER A 168 -3.52 17.57 -1.83
CA SER A 168 -4.07 18.32 -2.97
C SER A 168 -4.99 19.47 -2.53
N PHE A 169 -5.58 19.39 -1.34
CA PHE A 169 -6.45 20.40 -0.75
C PHE A 169 -5.76 21.25 0.34
N THR A 170 -4.43 21.12 0.48
CA THR A 170 -3.64 21.78 1.54
C THR A 170 -2.59 22.73 0.94
N PRO A 171 -2.12 23.74 1.69
CA PRO A 171 -1.05 24.65 1.25
C PRO A 171 0.36 24.01 1.30
N CYS A 172 0.51 22.79 0.77
CA CYS A 172 1.76 22.03 0.83
C CYS A 172 2.90 22.59 -0.04
N GLY A 173 2.62 23.60 -0.86
CA GLY A 173 3.61 24.30 -1.69
C GLY A 173 4.23 25.54 -1.06
N ASP A 174 3.84 25.93 0.16
CA ASP A 174 4.27 27.20 0.76
C ASP A 174 5.72 27.18 1.30
N ALA A 175 6.30 25.97 1.46
CA ALA A 175 7.69 25.76 1.88
C ALA A 175 8.33 24.56 1.18
N LEU A 176 9.67 24.52 1.27
CA LEU A 176 10.51 23.47 0.66
C LEU A 176 10.13 23.20 -0.80
N SER A 177 9.82 24.25 -1.56
CA SER A 177 9.23 24.15 -2.90
C SER A 177 9.92 25.10 -3.88
N LEU A 178 10.01 24.66 -5.14
CA LEU A 178 10.43 25.52 -6.24
C LEU A 178 9.43 26.64 -6.51
N ASP A 179 8.13 26.41 -6.29
CA ASP A 179 7.09 27.45 -6.39
C ASP A 179 7.40 28.65 -5.49
N ARG A 180 7.74 28.40 -4.21
CA ARG A 180 8.13 29.45 -3.26
C ARG A 180 9.40 30.16 -3.72
N TRP A 181 10.42 29.40 -4.10
CA TRP A 181 11.70 29.97 -4.54
C TRP A 181 11.53 30.86 -5.78
N LEU A 182 10.73 30.44 -6.76
CA LEU A 182 10.36 31.23 -7.93
C LEU A 182 9.57 32.49 -7.54
N ALA A 183 8.67 32.40 -6.57
CA ALA A 183 7.93 33.56 -6.06
C ALA A 183 8.87 34.60 -5.43
N ILE A 184 9.81 34.16 -4.58
CA ILE A 184 10.84 35.04 -3.98
C ILE A 184 11.68 35.71 -5.07
N ARG A 185 12.17 34.95 -6.05
CA ARG A 185 12.96 35.50 -7.16
C ARG A 185 12.20 36.52 -8.00
N ARG A 186 10.88 36.35 -8.13
CA ARG A 186 9.99 37.29 -8.83
C ARG A 186 9.52 38.47 -7.95
N GLY A 187 10.04 38.60 -6.73
CA GLY A 187 9.63 39.64 -5.79
C GLY A 187 8.17 39.52 -5.32
N LYS A 188 7.55 38.34 -5.49
CA LYS A 188 6.17 38.09 -5.03
C LYS A 188 6.17 37.87 -3.51
N PRO A 189 5.08 38.27 -2.81
CA PRO A 189 4.94 37.98 -1.39
C PRO A 189 4.91 36.47 -1.15
N VAL A 190 5.57 36.03 -0.07
CA VAL A 190 5.60 34.63 0.38
C VAL A 190 5.32 34.54 1.87
N VAL A 191 4.76 33.41 2.31
CA VAL A 191 4.44 33.13 3.72
C VAL A 191 5.72 33.01 4.54
N ASP A 192 5.71 33.40 5.81
CA ASP A 192 6.83 33.11 6.72
C ASP A 192 6.88 31.60 7.02
N THR A 193 8.02 30.96 6.73
CA THR A 193 8.20 29.52 6.99
C THR A 193 8.47 29.19 8.45
N THR A 194 8.82 30.19 9.26
CA THR A 194 9.12 30.03 10.69
C THR A 194 7.89 30.22 11.56
N GLN A 195 6.85 30.87 11.03
CA GLN A 195 5.61 31.09 11.75
C GLN A 195 4.79 29.79 11.76
N SER A 196 4.47 29.33 12.97
CA SER A 196 3.50 28.27 13.18
C SER A 196 2.09 28.80 12.95
N MET A 197 1.28 28.05 12.19
CA MET A 197 -0.10 28.42 11.90
C MET A 197 -1.02 27.20 12.01
N SER A 198 -2.28 27.45 12.38
CA SER A 198 -3.31 26.41 12.53
C SER A 198 -3.61 25.68 11.22
N VAL A 199 -3.54 26.37 10.07
CA VAL A 199 -3.81 25.79 8.75
C VAL A 199 -2.84 24.64 8.41
N TYR A 200 -1.56 24.80 8.72
CA TYR A 200 -0.56 23.76 8.53
C TYR A 200 -0.71 22.66 9.58
N GLY A 201 -1.06 23.01 10.82
CA GLY A 201 -1.37 22.05 11.88
C GLY A 201 -2.49 21.08 11.48
N TRP A 202 -3.61 21.60 10.99
CA TRP A 202 -4.74 20.82 10.48
C TRP A 202 -4.40 20.00 9.23
N SER A 203 -3.62 20.56 8.31
CA SER A 203 -3.18 19.86 7.09
C SER A 203 -2.31 18.64 7.46
N ARG A 204 -1.32 18.83 8.33
CA ARG A 204 -0.48 17.75 8.87
C ARG A 204 -1.32 16.71 9.60
N TYR A 205 -2.24 17.15 10.45
CA TYR A 205 -3.09 16.24 11.21
C TYR A 205 -4.00 15.40 10.31
N THR A 206 -4.50 15.97 9.21
CA THR A 206 -5.23 15.20 8.18
C THR A 206 -4.36 14.07 7.61
N CYS A 207 -3.09 14.35 7.28
CA CYS A 207 -2.17 13.31 6.81
C CYS A 207 -1.91 12.24 7.88
N TRP A 208 -1.79 12.62 9.15
CA TRP A 208 -1.66 11.66 10.25
C TRP A 208 -2.91 10.76 10.36
N VAL A 209 -4.11 11.33 10.24
CA VAL A 209 -5.36 10.57 10.30
C VAL A 209 -5.41 9.50 9.19
N VAL A 210 -5.01 9.82 7.96
CA VAL A 210 -4.95 8.84 6.85
C VAL A 210 -4.14 7.61 7.24
N LEU A 211 -2.94 7.80 7.79
CA LEU A 211 -2.05 6.71 8.21
C LEU A 211 -2.56 6.00 9.47
N VAL A 212 -3.12 6.73 10.43
CA VAL A 212 -3.63 6.16 11.67
C VAL A 212 -4.84 5.25 11.39
N MET A 213 -5.74 5.68 10.52
CA MET A 213 -6.91 4.89 10.17
C MET A 213 -6.54 3.59 9.47
N SER A 214 -5.44 3.55 8.71
CA SER A 214 -5.00 2.31 8.08
C SER A 214 -4.44 1.29 9.07
N TYR A 215 -3.63 1.73 10.04
CA TYR A 215 -3.17 0.85 11.13
C TYR A 215 -4.31 0.38 12.01
N LEU A 216 -5.22 1.29 12.41
CA LEU A 216 -6.36 0.94 13.24
C LEU A 216 -7.27 -0.09 12.55
N ALA A 217 -7.51 0.07 11.25
CA ALA A 217 -8.28 -0.88 10.45
C ALA A 217 -7.56 -2.23 10.29
N SER A 218 -6.24 -2.22 10.07
CA SER A 218 -5.42 -3.44 9.97
C SER A 218 -5.37 -4.24 11.29
N GLY A 219 -5.13 -3.59 12.42
CA GLY A 219 -5.13 -4.24 13.73
C GLY A 219 -6.54 -4.64 14.16
N GLY A 220 -7.52 -3.78 13.88
CA GLY A 220 -8.92 -4.01 14.19
C GLY A 220 -9.50 -5.20 13.42
N SER A 221 -9.14 -5.38 12.14
CA SER A 221 -9.69 -6.47 11.32
C SER A 221 -9.26 -7.85 11.86
N LYS A 222 -8.03 -7.99 12.36
CA LYS A 222 -7.53 -9.21 13.00
C LYS A 222 -8.40 -9.61 14.19
N LEU A 223 -8.67 -8.68 15.10
CA LEU A 223 -9.51 -8.95 16.27
C LEU A 223 -10.99 -9.06 15.92
N ALA A 224 -11.51 -8.27 14.98
CA ALA A 224 -12.92 -8.27 14.62
C ALA A 224 -13.35 -9.54 13.88
N VAL A 225 -12.47 -10.11 13.03
CA VAL A 225 -12.79 -11.32 12.26
C VAL A 225 -12.42 -12.59 13.02
N VAL A 226 -11.27 -12.62 13.69
CA VAL A 226 -10.69 -13.84 14.27
C VAL A 226 -10.70 -13.84 15.80
N GLY A 227 -10.81 -12.66 16.43
CA GLY A 227 -10.69 -12.50 17.87
C GLY A 227 -9.27 -12.74 18.39
N PHE A 228 -9.16 -12.98 19.69
CA PHE A 228 -7.87 -13.29 20.34
C PHE A 228 -7.19 -14.55 19.79
N SER A 229 -7.94 -15.42 19.08
CA SER A 229 -7.36 -16.60 18.45
C SER A 229 -6.43 -16.27 17.27
N TRP A 230 -6.38 -15.02 16.81
CA TRP A 230 -5.38 -14.57 15.84
C TRP A 230 -3.97 -14.60 16.44
N LEU A 231 -3.87 -14.39 17.75
CA LEU A 231 -2.62 -14.39 18.54
C LEU A 231 -2.10 -15.81 18.84
N ASP A 232 -2.81 -16.84 18.36
CA ASP A 232 -2.40 -18.22 18.53
C ASP A 232 -1.03 -18.45 17.86
N PRO A 233 -0.06 -19.06 18.58
CA PRO A 233 1.29 -19.23 18.07
C PRO A 233 1.37 -20.20 16.88
N THR A 234 0.42 -21.14 16.75
CA THR A 234 0.28 -21.97 15.55
C THR A 234 -0.15 -21.12 14.37
N ASN A 235 -1.15 -20.25 14.56
CA ASN A 235 -1.66 -19.38 13.51
C ASN A 235 -0.55 -18.48 12.95
N LEU A 236 0.22 -17.84 13.83
CA LEU A 236 1.30 -16.93 13.41
C LEU A 236 2.46 -17.66 12.74
N ARG A 237 2.86 -18.84 13.23
CA ARG A 237 3.82 -19.70 12.53
C ARG A 237 3.32 -20.11 11.15
N GLY A 238 2.07 -20.56 11.06
CA GLY A 238 1.45 -20.95 9.80
C GLY A 238 1.48 -19.83 8.78
N MET A 239 1.14 -18.60 9.18
CA MET A 239 1.22 -17.43 8.29
C MET A 239 2.66 -17.11 7.87
N MET A 240 3.61 -17.09 8.80
CA MET A 240 5.04 -16.85 8.50
C MET A 240 5.59 -17.89 7.52
N TYR A 241 5.38 -19.17 7.81
CA TYR A 241 5.84 -20.27 6.96
C TYR A 241 5.14 -20.26 5.60
N SER A 242 3.83 -20.04 5.56
CA SER A 242 3.09 -19.94 4.31
C SER A 242 3.67 -18.82 3.45
N CYS A 243 3.95 -17.65 4.01
CA CYS A 243 4.48 -16.55 3.23
C CYS A 243 5.93 -16.70 2.80
N THR A 244 6.80 -17.27 3.64
CA THR A 244 8.18 -17.60 3.21
C THR A 244 8.18 -18.66 2.10
N LEU A 245 7.40 -19.73 2.25
CA LEU A 245 7.35 -20.82 1.26
C LEU A 245 6.72 -20.40 -0.07
N GLN A 246 5.71 -19.52 -0.02
CA GLN A 246 5.00 -18.98 -1.19
C GLN A 246 5.66 -17.72 -1.78
N ARG A 247 6.73 -17.20 -1.15
CA ARG A 247 7.34 -15.90 -1.47
C ARG A 247 6.28 -14.81 -1.63
N CYS A 248 5.64 -14.43 -0.52
CA CYS A 248 4.59 -13.39 -0.52
C CYS A 248 5.07 -12.08 -1.20
N ASN A 249 6.34 -11.68 -0.98
CA ASN A 249 7.14 -10.84 -1.88
C ASN A 249 8.47 -11.56 -2.26
N ASN A 250 9.18 -11.01 -3.23
CA ASN A 250 10.45 -11.52 -3.81
C ASN A 250 11.67 -11.48 -2.87
N TYR A 251 11.65 -12.19 -1.74
CA TYR A 251 12.82 -12.30 -0.86
C TYR A 251 13.19 -13.76 -0.58
N ASP A 252 14.49 -14.05 -0.67
CA ASP A 252 15.07 -15.41 -0.58
C ASP A 252 15.66 -15.76 0.79
N TRP A 253 15.38 -14.99 1.84
CA TRP A 253 15.77 -15.43 3.17
C TRP A 253 14.72 -16.34 3.80
N ASP A 254 15.22 -17.33 4.53
CA ASP A 254 14.44 -18.37 5.17
C ASP A 254 14.48 -18.25 6.71
N VAL A 255 14.54 -17.02 7.24
CA VAL A 255 14.70 -16.80 8.70
C VAL A 255 13.61 -17.51 9.50
N ALA A 256 12.35 -17.38 9.07
CA ALA A 256 11.23 -18.06 9.71
C ALA A 256 11.35 -19.58 9.63
N LEU A 257 11.75 -20.14 8.47
CA LEU A 257 11.88 -21.59 8.31
C LEU A 257 13.10 -22.17 9.05
N ARG A 258 14.20 -21.41 9.14
CA ARG A 258 15.45 -21.83 9.76
C ARG A 258 15.42 -21.78 11.28
N PHE A 259 14.81 -20.73 11.84
CA PHE A 259 14.79 -20.51 13.29
C PHE A 259 13.43 -20.79 13.91
N GLY A 260 12.35 -20.58 13.16
CA GLY A 260 10.98 -20.71 13.66
C GLY A 260 10.63 -22.06 14.28
N PRO A 261 11.03 -23.21 13.69
CA PRO A 261 10.78 -24.53 14.28
C PRO A 261 11.40 -24.70 15.68
N HIS A 262 12.45 -23.95 15.98
CA HIS A 262 13.19 -24.02 17.25
C HIS A 262 12.79 -22.93 18.25
N LEU A 263 11.93 -21.98 17.86
CA LEU A 263 11.46 -20.92 18.73
C LEU A 263 10.24 -21.40 19.55
N PRO A 264 10.19 -21.08 20.86
CA PRO A 264 9.08 -21.45 21.70
C PRO A 264 7.81 -20.67 21.35
N ASP A 265 6.65 -21.30 21.55
CA ASP A 265 5.33 -20.77 21.19
C ASP A 265 5.07 -19.34 21.70
N PHE A 266 5.53 -19.02 22.93
CA PHE A 266 5.31 -17.70 23.50
C PHE A 266 5.94 -16.57 22.67
N VAL A 267 7.00 -16.83 21.89
CA VAL A 267 7.63 -15.83 21.01
C VAL A 267 6.67 -15.43 19.90
N PHE A 268 5.99 -16.41 19.30
CA PHE A 268 5.01 -16.14 18.26
C PHE A 268 3.78 -15.43 18.82
N SER A 269 3.27 -15.84 19.98
CA SER A 269 2.21 -15.09 20.65
C SER A 269 2.62 -13.66 20.97
N LEU A 270 3.87 -13.43 21.40
CA LEU A 270 4.41 -12.09 21.64
C LEU A 270 4.46 -11.27 20.35
N PHE A 271 4.87 -11.85 19.22
CA PHE A 271 4.80 -11.18 17.91
C PHE A 271 3.37 -10.79 17.55
N GLY A 272 2.41 -11.69 17.79
CA GLY A 272 0.99 -11.41 17.56
C GLY A 272 0.47 -10.25 18.40
N ILE A 273 0.77 -10.28 19.70
CA ILE A 273 0.36 -9.28 20.69
C ILE A 273 1.02 -7.94 20.34
N ALA A 274 2.35 -7.91 20.24
CA ALA A 274 3.08 -6.69 19.92
C ALA A 274 2.62 -6.12 18.58
N GLY A 275 2.46 -6.96 17.56
CA GLY A 275 1.96 -6.56 16.25
C GLY A 275 0.59 -5.90 16.32
N THR A 276 -0.40 -6.66 16.79
CA THR A 276 -1.82 -6.23 16.78
C THR A 276 -2.07 -5.05 17.70
N PHE A 277 -1.54 -5.08 18.93
CA PHE A 277 -1.77 -4.01 19.87
C PHE A 277 -0.98 -2.75 19.53
N ALA A 278 0.20 -2.85 18.90
CA ALA A 278 0.89 -1.66 18.43
C ALA A 278 0.16 -0.99 17.26
N GLU A 279 -0.42 -1.76 16.32
CA GLU A 279 -1.29 -1.22 15.26
C GLU A 279 -2.51 -0.48 15.85
N LEU A 280 -3.19 -1.07 16.84
CA LEU A 280 -4.34 -0.45 17.50
C LEU A 280 -3.94 0.78 18.32
N ALA A 281 -2.84 0.69 19.08
CA ALA A 281 -2.32 1.78 19.89
C ALA A 281 -1.77 2.93 19.04
N PHE A 282 -1.54 2.72 17.74
CA PHE A 282 -1.06 3.78 16.85
C PHE A 282 -2.02 4.97 16.80
N VAL A 283 -3.32 4.79 17.09
CA VAL A 283 -4.28 5.89 17.23
C VAL A 283 -3.86 6.94 18.27
N LEU A 284 -3.07 6.55 19.27
CA LEU A 284 -2.57 7.45 20.31
C LEU A 284 -1.67 8.57 19.76
N VAL A 285 -1.07 8.42 18.57
CA VAL A 285 -0.25 9.48 17.95
C VAL A 285 -1.05 10.75 17.64
N LEU A 286 -2.37 10.61 17.47
CA LEU A 286 -3.26 11.76 17.29
C LEU A 286 -3.39 12.58 18.58
N PHE A 287 -3.28 11.94 19.74
CA PHE A 287 -3.61 12.55 21.03
C PHE A 287 -2.41 12.79 21.95
N SER A 288 -1.27 12.13 21.72
CA SER A 288 -0.11 12.16 22.62
C SER A 288 1.18 12.50 21.88
N GLN A 289 1.90 13.51 22.40
CA GLN A 289 3.24 13.86 21.91
C GLN A 289 4.25 12.73 22.18
N LEU A 290 4.11 12.02 23.30
CA LEU A 290 4.96 10.88 23.61
C LEU A 290 4.73 9.75 22.60
N ALA A 291 3.46 9.47 22.27
CA ALA A 291 3.12 8.48 21.25
C ALA A 291 3.72 8.85 19.88
N ARG A 292 3.67 10.14 19.48
CA ARG A 292 4.32 10.61 18.24
C ARG A 292 5.83 10.42 18.21
N ARG A 293 6.49 10.32 19.37
CA ARG A 293 7.94 10.04 19.45
C ARG A 293 8.26 8.55 19.47
N ILE A 294 7.40 7.71 20.06
CA ILE A 294 7.69 6.29 20.27
C ILE A 294 7.09 5.42 19.18
N MET A 295 5.81 5.61 18.87
CA MET A 295 5.05 4.72 17.99
C MET A 295 5.63 4.62 16.57
N PRO A 296 6.17 5.70 15.95
CA PRO A 296 6.79 5.58 14.63
C PRO A 296 7.95 4.59 14.60
N PHE A 297 8.83 4.60 15.61
CA PHE A 297 9.93 3.62 15.70
C PHE A 297 9.42 2.20 15.95
N LEU A 298 8.40 2.04 16.79
CA LEU A 298 7.76 0.74 16.99
C LEU A 298 7.14 0.19 15.71
N MET A 299 6.49 1.04 14.90
CA MET A 299 5.95 0.63 13.60
C MET A 299 7.04 0.27 12.59
N VAL A 300 8.14 1.03 12.54
CA VAL A 300 9.30 0.63 11.72
C VAL A 300 9.82 -0.74 12.17
N GLY A 301 9.97 -0.96 13.48
CA GLY A 301 10.40 -2.25 14.03
C GLY A 301 9.43 -3.40 13.71
N LEU A 302 8.13 -3.15 13.79
CA LEU A 302 7.08 -4.09 13.39
C LEU A 302 7.22 -4.49 11.92
N HIS A 303 7.37 -3.52 11.02
CA HIS A 303 7.52 -3.79 9.59
C HIS A 303 8.84 -4.48 9.25
N LEU A 304 9.93 -4.15 9.93
CA LEU A 304 11.19 -4.90 9.82
C LEU A 304 11.02 -6.35 10.28
N GLY A 305 10.24 -6.59 11.34
CA GLY A 305 9.88 -7.94 11.78
C GLY A 305 9.08 -8.70 10.73
N ILE A 306 8.05 -8.06 10.14
CA ILE A 306 7.27 -8.65 9.05
C ILE A 306 8.17 -8.98 7.84
N TRP A 307 9.04 -8.05 7.45
CA TRP A 307 9.97 -8.26 6.35
C TRP A 307 10.91 -9.45 6.60
N THR A 308 11.44 -9.54 7.81
CA THR A 308 12.38 -10.60 8.21
C THR A 308 11.70 -11.98 8.33
N PHE A 309 10.50 -12.06 8.90
CA PHE A 309 9.84 -13.34 9.22
C PHE A 309 8.70 -13.75 8.28
N GLN A 310 8.17 -12.83 7.47
CA GLN A 310 7.10 -13.12 6.51
C GLN A 310 7.51 -12.83 5.06
N ASN A 311 8.70 -12.30 4.81
CA ASN A 311 9.16 -11.92 3.47
C ASN A 311 8.20 -10.95 2.78
N ILE A 312 7.62 -10.00 3.54
CA ILE A 312 6.76 -8.94 2.99
C ILE A 312 7.38 -7.58 3.36
N LEU A 313 7.66 -6.75 2.35
CA LEU A 313 8.20 -5.42 2.55
C LEU A 313 7.11 -4.35 2.42
N PHE A 314 6.87 -3.62 3.50
CA PHE A 314 6.00 -2.45 3.55
C PHE A 314 6.82 -1.16 3.59
N VAL A 315 7.61 -0.90 2.53
CA VAL A 315 8.53 0.26 2.49
C VAL A 315 7.78 1.58 2.66
N ASP A 316 6.55 1.63 2.14
CA ASP A 316 5.70 2.79 2.19
C ASP A 316 5.33 3.14 3.64
N PHE A 317 4.89 2.17 4.42
CA PHE A 317 4.59 2.35 5.82
C PHE A 317 5.83 2.72 6.63
N MET A 318 7.00 2.16 6.33
CA MET A 318 8.25 2.52 6.99
C MET A 318 8.64 3.98 6.72
N LEU A 319 8.62 4.41 5.45
CA LEU A 319 8.94 5.79 5.07
C LEU A 319 7.92 6.80 5.60
N LEU A 320 6.63 6.45 5.61
CA LEU A 320 5.59 7.31 6.16
C LEU A 320 5.75 7.57 7.67
N GLN A 321 6.50 6.74 8.41
CA GLN A 321 6.79 7.04 9.83
C GLN A 321 7.59 8.34 10.00
N LEU A 322 8.32 8.78 8.97
CA LEU A 322 9.11 10.01 8.99
C LEU A 322 8.24 11.27 9.12
N ILE A 323 6.95 11.22 8.78
CA ILE A 323 6.04 12.40 8.86
C ILE A 323 5.78 12.88 10.31
N PHE A 324 6.20 12.09 11.31
CA PHE A 324 6.12 12.44 12.72
C PHE A 324 7.42 13.06 13.25
N LEU A 325 8.49 13.11 12.44
CA LEU A 325 9.73 13.77 12.82
C LEU A 325 9.53 15.28 12.93
N ASP A 326 10.14 15.86 13.95
CA ASP A 326 10.22 17.29 14.13
C ASP A 326 11.29 17.85 13.16
N VAL A 327 10.84 18.54 12.12
CA VAL A 327 11.71 19.07 11.06
C VAL A 327 12.63 20.16 11.60
N GLU A 328 12.20 20.92 12.61
CA GLU A 328 13.04 21.95 13.22
C GLU A 328 14.16 21.33 14.06
N TRP A 329 13.88 20.23 14.77
CA TRP A 329 14.95 19.44 15.39
C TRP A 329 15.95 18.93 14.35
N ALA A 330 15.47 18.38 13.22
CA ALA A 330 16.35 17.87 12.16
C ALA A 330 17.21 18.99 11.54
N LYS A 331 16.64 20.18 11.29
CA LYS A 331 17.38 21.36 10.82
C LYS A 331 18.40 21.84 11.84
N GLN A 332 18.07 21.86 13.12
CA GLN A 332 19.00 22.22 14.18
C GLN A 332 20.20 21.25 14.26
N VAL A 333 19.96 19.96 14.07
CA VAL A 333 21.04 18.96 14.00
C VAL A 333 21.91 19.17 12.75
N LEU A 334 21.30 19.36 11.57
CA LEU A 334 22.03 19.58 10.31
C LEU A 334 22.82 20.89 10.28
N SER A 335 22.28 21.96 10.87
CA SER A 335 22.97 23.25 11.03
C SER A 335 24.18 23.16 11.97
N ARG A 336 24.09 22.37 13.04
CA ARG A 336 25.24 22.06 13.92
C ARG A 336 26.36 21.33 13.17
N TRP A 337 26.03 20.62 12.09
CA TRP A 337 26.99 19.89 11.26
C TRP A 337 27.50 20.74 10.07
N GLY A 338 27.21 22.04 10.05
CA GLY A 338 27.72 22.97 9.02
C GLY A 338 27.08 22.82 7.64
N LEU A 339 26.01 22.02 7.50
CA LEU A 339 25.39 21.70 6.21
C LEU A 339 24.29 22.68 5.77
N SER A 340 23.94 23.68 6.60
CA SER A 340 22.92 24.67 6.25
C SER A 340 23.39 26.11 6.50
N SER A 341 23.76 26.80 5.43
CA SER A 341 24.00 28.25 5.42
C SER A 341 22.69 28.95 5.06
N ALA A 342 21.95 29.46 6.05
CA ALA A 342 20.73 30.20 5.79
C ALA A 342 21.05 31.55 5.11
N VAL A 343 20.73 31.67 3.82
CA VAL A 343 20.71 32.96 3.10
C VAL A 343 19.59 33.81 3.71
N ARG A 344 19.94 34.69 4.64
CA ARG A 344 19.06 35.76 5.13
C ARG A 344 18.98 36.85 4.06
N ARG A 345 18.03 36.74 3.13
CA ARG A 345 17.49 37.92 2.45
C ARG A 345 16.11 38.22 3.03
N PRO A 346 15.83 39.46 3.45
CA PRO A 346 14.49 39.83 3.88
C PRO A 346 13.60 39.83 2.64
N ALA A 347 12.92 38.71 2.38
CA ALA A 347 11.75 38.75 1.51
C ALA A 347 10.72 39.65 2.18
N ARG A 348 9.88 40.33 1.39
CA ARG A 348 8.75 41.10 1.92
C ARG A 348 7.76 40.10 2.51
N VAL A 349 7.93 39.79 3.79
CA VAL A 349 7.05 38.91 4.56
C VAL A 349 5.74 39.66 4.74
N VAL A 350 4.67 39.13 4.16
CA VAL A 350 3.34 39.69 4.39
C VAL A 350 2.84 39.13 5.71
N ALA A 351 2.82 39.97 6.74
CA ALA A 351 2.14 39.67 7.99
C ALA A 351 0.63 39.56 7.70
N ASP A 352 0.05 38.40 8.06
CA ASP A 352 -1.36 38.18 8.41
C ASP A 352 -2.50 38.32 7.40
N THR A 353 -2.31 38.64 6.11
CA THR A 353 -3.48 38.94 5.24
C THR A 353 -4.09 37.79 4.42
N PHE A 354 -3.65 36.53 4.56
CA PHE A 354 -4.11 35.44 3.68
C PHE A 354 -4.69 34.17 4.33
N VAL A 355 -5.07 34.19 5.61
CA VAL A 355 -5.94 33.12 6.14
C VAL A 355 -7.38 33.47 5.76
N ARG A 356 -7.84 33.01 4.59
CA ARG A 356 -9.25 33.12 4.23
C ARG A 356 -10.10 32.44 5.31
N PRO A 357 -11.08 33.12 5.94
CA PRO A 357 -11.91 32.56 7.01
C PRO A 357 -12.76 31.35 6.58
N LEU A 358 -12.91 31.14 5.27
CA LEU A 358 -13.60 29.98 4.68
C LEU A 358 -12.93 28.62 4.93
N ASN A 359 -11.66 28.57 5.36
CA ASN A 359 -10.90 27.31 5.48
C ASN A 359 -10.96 26.65 6.87
N ILE A 360 -11.60 27.26 7.88
CA ILE A 360 -11.63 26.70 9.24
C ILE A 360 -12.40 25.37 9.28
N PHE A 361 -13.45 25.23 8.45
CA PHE A 361 -14.29 24.02 8.42
C PHE A 361 -13.83 22.96 7.40
N LEU A 362 -13.00 23.34 6.43
CA LEU A 362 -12.59 22.42 5.36
C LEU A 362 -11.83 21.20 5.90
N TYR A 363 -10.88 21.40 6.81
CA TYR A 363 -10.07 20.31 7.36
C TYR A 363 -10.85 19.38 8.29
N PRO A 364 -11.68 19.88 9.23
CA PRO A 364 -12.63 19.04 9.95
C PRO A 364 -13.51 18.19 9.03
N ILE A 365 -14.03 18.77 7.93
CA ILE A 365 -14.83 18.04 6.94
C ILE A 365 -14.01 16.95 6.25
N LEU A 366 -12.79 17.28 5.80
CA LEU A 366 -11.91 16.32 5.14
C LEU A 366 -11.53 15.15 6.06
N ILE A 367 -11.18 15.44 7.31
CA ILE A 367 -10.88 14.43 8.33
C ILE A 367 -12.09 13.54 8.56
N SER A 368 -13.27 14.12 8.80
CA SER A 368 -14.48 13.33 9.04
C SER A 368 -14.85 12.48 7.83
N ALA A 369 -14.72 13.02 6.60
CA ALA A 369 -14.95 12.26 5.37
C ALA A 369 -13.99 11.06 5.26
N ILE A 370 -12.69 11.26 5.50
CA ILE A 370 -11.69 10.19 5.48
C ILE A 370 -12.02 9.10 6.52
N VAL A 371 -12.23 9.50 7.78
CA VAL A 371 -12.49 8.57 8.88
C VAL A 371 -13.71 7.70 8.57
N ILE A 372 -14.78 8.29 8.04
CA ILE A 372 -16.02 7.55 7.79
C ILE A 372 -15.89 6.69 6.56
N THR A 373 -15.31 7.19 5.47
CA THR A 373 -15.08 6.37 4.28
C THR A 373 -14.27 5.14 4.62
N VAL A 374 -13.16 5.29 5.37
CA VAL A 374 -12.34 4.14 5.81
C VAL A 374 -13.14 3.24 6.76
N SER A 375 -13.86 3.80 7.72
CA SER A 375 -14.64 3.01 8.69
C SER A 375 -15.76 2.20 8.02
N VAL A 376 -16.44 2.78 7.03
CA VAL A 376 -17.47 2.09 6.23
C VAL A 376 -16.84 0.99 5.38
N CYS A 377 -15.73 1.29 4.68
CA CYS A 377 -15.04 0.27 3.90
C CYS A 377 -14.56 -0.88 4.77
N TRP A 378 -14.03 -0.58 5.95
CA TRP A 378 -13.63 -1.58 6.93
C TRP A 378 -14.83 -2.39 7.43
N PHE A 379 -15.85 -1.75 8.01
CA PHE A 379 -16.99 -2.43 8.63
C PHE A 379 -17.72 -3.37 7.64
N TYR A 380 -17.90 -2.93 6.39
CA TYR A 380 -18.59 -3.71 5.35
C TYR A 380 -17.65 -4.54 4.47
N LYS A 381 -16.35 -4.59 4.78
CA LYS A 381 -15.34 -5.33 4.00
C LYS A 381 -15.37 -4.98 2.50
N ILE A 382 -15.48 -3.69 2.19
CA ILE A 382 -15.55 -3.19 0.81
C ILE A 382 -14.16 -3.27 0.18
N TYR A 383 -14.05 -4.03 -0.91
CA TYR A 383 -12.87 -4.09 -1.78
C TYR A 383 -13.23 -3.51 -3.14
N PHE A 384 -13.12 -2.19 -3.27
CA PHE A 384 -13.48 -1.44 -4.47
C PHE A 384 -12.39 -0.42 -4.76
N TYR A 385 -11.34 -0.81 -5.49
CA TYR A 385 -10.17 0.05 -5.75
C TYR A 385 -10.57 1.47 -6.23
N PRO A 386 -9.99 2.55 -5.67
CA PRO A 386 -8.93 2.55 -4.66
C PRO A 386 -9.41 2.24 -3.24
N LEU A 387 -10.71 2.25 -2.94
CA LEU A 387 -11.24 1.97 -1.59
C LEU A 387 -11.02 0.52 -1.15
N THR A 388 -10.67 0.36 0.12
CA THR A 388 -10.35 -0.94 0.69
C THR A 388 -10.74 -1.08 2.15
N GLY A 389 -11.11 -2.30 2.55
CA GLY A 389 -11.47 -2.64 3.92
C GLY A 389 -10.29 -3.01 4.82
N LEU A 390 -9.07 -3.20 4.30
CA LEU A 390 -7.87 -3.51 5.11
C LEU A 390 -8.01 -4.78 6.00
N HIS A 391 -8.65 -5.85 5.50
CA HIS A 391 -8.73 -7.14 6.22
C HIS A 391 -7.69 -8.18 5.74
N LEU A 392 -6.60 -7.72 5.11
CA LEU A 392 -5.52 -8.62 4.73
C LEU A 392 -4.96 -9.31 5.99
N PHE A 393 -4.70 -10.62 5.90
CA PHE A 393 -4.26 -11.47 7.03
C PHE A 393 -5.22 -11.59 8.22
N ALA A 394 -6.48 -11.17 8.09
CA ALA A 394 -7.52 -11.40 9.10
C ALA A 394 -8.19 -12.77 8.93
N TYR A 395 -7.38 -13.84 8.98
CA TYR A 395 -7.87 -15.23 8.94
C TYR A 395 -7.19 -16.08 10.03
N LYS A 396 -7.73 -17.29 10.22
CA LYS A 396 -7.26 -18.24 11.23
C LYS A 396 -6.96 -19.59 10.60
N ASP A 397 -5.77 -20.10 10.85
CA ASP A 397 -5.42 -21.50 10.63
C ASP A 397 -4.54 -22.02 11.78
N VAL A 398 -5.14 -22.85 12.64
CA VAL A 398 -4.45 -23.48 13.78
C VAL A 398 -4.17 -24.97 13.55
N SER A 399 -4.35 -25.43 12.31
CA SER A 399 -4.17 -26.84 11.95
C SER A 399 -2.73 -27.32 12.17
N GLY A 400 -1.75 -26.41 12.10
CA GLY A 400 -0.33 -26.77 12.04
C GLY A 400 0.10 -27.24 10.65
N VAL A 401 -0.75 -27.04 9.65
CA VAL A 401 -0.53 -27.49 8.28
C VAL A 401 -0.41 -26.29 7.36
N VAL A 402 0.66 -26.23 6.58
CA VAL A 402 0.85 -25.25 5.50
C VAL A 402 0.72 -25.96 4.16
N VAL A 403 -0.09 -25.39 3.28
CA VAL A 403 -0.21 -25.81 1.87
C VAL A 403 0.31 -24.69 0.98
N TYR A 404 1.22 -25.05 0.09
CA TYR A 404 1.87 -24.08 -0.78
C TYR A 404 2.24 -24.70 -2.13
N GLU A 405 2.48 -23.81 -3.09
CA GLU A 405 2.76 -24.16 -4.47
C GLU A 405 4.20 -23.77 -4.83
N GLN A 406 4.86 -24.62 -5.61
CA GLN A 406 6.17 -24.34 -6.20
C GLN A 406 6.11 -24.61 -7.70
N ILE A 407 6.77 -23.78 -8.49
CA ILE A 407 6.85 -23.95 -9.95
C ILE A 407 8.27 -24.42 -10.27
N TYR A 408 8.36 -25.51 -11.01
CA TYR A 408 9.61 -26.03 -11.56
C TYR A 408 9.55 -25.92 -13.08
N ALA A 409 10.64 -25.47 -13.69
CA ALA A 409 10.83 -25.54 -15.13
C ALA A 409 11.74 -26.73 -15.45
N GLN A 410 11.44 -27.43 -16.54
CA GLN A 410 12.36 -28.32 -17.21
C GLN A 410 12.82 -27.67 -18.50
N TYR A 411 14.12 -27.55 -18.66
CA TYR A 411 14.73 -26.91 -19.82
C TYR A 411 15.12 -27.93 -20.90
N ALA A 412 15.39 -27.44 -22.11
CA ALA A 412 15.82 -28.27 -23.25
C ALA A 412 17.12 -29.06 -22.97
N SER A 413 17.97 -28.58 -22.07
CA SER A 413 19.15 -29.33 -21.59
C SER A 413 18.81 -30.59 -20.77
N GLY A 414 17.55 -30.75 -20.37
CA GLY A 414 17.09 -31.77 -19.42
C GLY A 414 17.23 -31.35 -17.96
N GLU A 415 17.85 -30.19 -17.67
CA GLU A 415 17.90 -29.64 -16.32
C GLU A 415 16.49 -29.32 -15.81
N LYS A 416 16.26 -29.56 -14.51
CA LYS A 416 15.05 -29.16 -13.82
C LYS A 416 15.38 -28.26 -12.65
N ALA A 417 14.86 -27.03 -12.66
CA ALA A 417 15.09 -26.07 -11.59
C ALA A 417 13.77 -25.47 -11.07
N ARG A 418 13.77 -25.04 -9.81
CA ARG A 418 12.70 -24.20 -9.29
C ARG A 418 12.81 -22.83 -9.95
N ILE A 419 11.70 -22.27 -10.39
CA ILE A 419 11.64 -20.93 -10.95
C ILE A 419 10.70 -20.03 -10.14
N TYR A 420 10.93 -18.73 -10.26
CA TYR A 420 10.12 -17.70 -9.63
C TYR A 420 9.50 -16.83 -10.74
N PRO A 421 8.16 -16.77 -10.85
CA PRO A 421 7.50 -16.03 -11.91
C PRO A 421 7.91 -14.56 -12.01
N GLU A 422 8.20 -13.93 -10.87
CA GLU A 422 8.68 -12.56 -10.77
C GLU A 422 10.04 -12.31 -11.44
N ASP A 423 10.91 -13.32 -11.54
CA ASP A 423 12.22 -13.21 -12.18
C ASP A 423 12.08 -13.26 -13.72
N ILE A 424 10.93 -13.73 -14.21
CA ILE A 424 10.59 -13.81 -15.63
C ILE A 424 9.74 -12.61 -16.06
N ILE A 425 8.68 -12.30 -15.31
CA ILE A 425 7.79 -11.15 -15.54
C ILE A 425 7.76 -10.30 -14.26
N PRO A 426 8.50 -9.17 -14.19
CA PRO A 426 8.66 -8.45 -12.92
C PRO A 426 7.40 -7.79 -12.36
N ALA A 427 6.33 -7.62 -13.16
CA ALA A 427 5.04 -7.08 -12.71
C ALA A 427 4.43 -7.83 -11.50
N GLN A 428 4.86 -9.06 -11.23
CA GLN A 428 4.34 -9.87 -10.11
C GLN A 428 5.14 -9.69 -8.81
N ALA A 429 6.15 -8.81 -8.77
CA ALA A 429 7.11 -8.73 -7.67
C ALA A 429 6.53 -8.44 -6.27
N ILE A 430 5.39 -7.73 -6.22
CA ILE A 430 4.70 -7.38 -4.97
C ILE A 430 3.58 -8.39 -4.64
N ALA A 431 3.17 -9.19 -5.61
CA ALA A 431 1.96 -9.99 -5.50
C ALA A 431 2.25 -11.45 -5.84
N SER A 432 2.17 -12.29 -4.81
CA SER A 432 2.25 -13.74 -4.97
C SER A 432 1.33 -14.27 -6.08
N SER A 433 1.90 -15.09 -6.96
CA SER A 433 1.20 -15.84 -8.00
C SER A 433 0.27 -16.94 -7.46
N LYS A 434 0.20 -17.12 -6.13
CA LYS A 434 -0.61 -18.12 -5.42
C LYS A 434 -2.04 -18.25 -5.96
N GLN A 435 -2.75 -17.15 -6.20
CA GLN A 435 -4.13 -17.21 -6.67
C GLN A 435 -4.26 -17.86 -8.06
N VAL A 436 -3.24 -17.72 -8.89
CA VAL A 436 -3.19 -18.34 -10.23
C VAL A 436 -2.71 -19.78 -10.11
N THR A 437 -1.65 -20.05 -9.35
CA THR A 437 -1.09 -21.41 -9.20
C THR A 437 -2.03 -22.37 -8.49
N GLN A 438 -2.87 -21.89 -7.58
CA GLN A 438 -3.93 -22.70 -6.97
C GLN A 438 -4.94 -23.24 -7.98
N GLN A 439 -5.14 -22.55 -9.11
CA GLN A 439 -6.09 -22.93 -10.15
C GLN A 439 -5.60 -24.11 -10.99
N CYS A 440 -4.28 -24.39 -11.00
CA CYS A 440 -3.68 -25.53 -11.69
C CYS A 440 -4.17 -26.90 -11.17
N PHE A 441 -4.76 -26.91 -9.98
CA PHE A 441 -5.29 -28.12 -9.33
C PHE A 441 -6.82 -28.11 -9.22
N SER A 442 -7.48 -27.19 -9.95
CA SER A 442 -8.93 -27.09 -9.98
C SER A 442 -9.51 -28.16 -10.90
N LYS A 443 -10.63 -28.78 -10.49
CA LYS A 443 -11.43 -29.66 -11.36
C LYS A 443 -12.23 -28.87 -12.41
N ASP A 444 -12.39 -27.57 -12.21
CA ASP A 444 -13.02 -26.66 -13.18
C ASP A 444 -12.05 -26.36 -14.32
N ALA A 445 -12.40 -26.83 -15.53
CA ALA A 445 -11.61 -26.66 -16.74
C ALA A 445 -11.31 -25.19 -17.07
N LYS A 446 -12.20 -24.25 -16.71
CA LYS A 446 -11.95 -22.82 -16.95
C LYS A 446 -10.80 -22.31 -16.09
N LYS A 447 -10.75 -22.72 -14.82
CA LYS A 447 -9.66 -22.35 -13.90
C LYS A 447 -8.34 -23.00 -14.30
N LEU A 448 -8.38 -24.26 -14.72
CA LEU A 448 -7.20 -24.95 -15.24
C LEU A 448 -6.63 -24.23 -16.47
N TYR A 449 -7.50 -23.85 -17.42
CA TYR A 449 -7.13 -23.07 -18.59
C TYR A 449 -6.46 -21.73 -18.22
N VAL A 450 -6.97 -21.02 -17.20
CA VAL A 450 -6.35 -19.78 -16.70
C VAL A 450 -4.93 -20.03 -16.20
N CYS A 451 -4.69 -21.11 -15.45
CA CYS A 451 -3.34 -21.52 -15.05
C CYS A 451 -2.45 -21.83 -16.26
N ASP A 452 -2.94 -22.60 -17.23
CA ASP A 452 -2.17 -22.98 -18.42
C ASP A 452 -1.78 -21.77 -19.28
N GLN A 453 -2.69 -20.80 -19.43
CA GLN A 453 -2.38 -19.52 -20.10
C GLN A 453 -1.29 -18.75 -19.35
N TYR A 454 -1.32 -18.75 -18.03
CA TYR A 454 -0.30 -18.11 -17.20
C TYR A 454 1.07 -18.78 -17.34
N LEU A 455 1.12 -20.11 -17.29
CA LEU A 455 2.37 -20.85 -17.51
C LEU A 455 2.89 -20.64 -18.94
N GLY A 456 2.02 -20.64 -19.95
CA GLY A 456 2.37 -20.33 -21.33
C GLY A 456 3.00 -18.94 -21.49
N ALA A 457 2.43 -17.94 -20.83
CA ALA A 457 2.97 -16.57 -20.82
C ALA A 457 4.37 -16.50 -20.19
N LEU A 458 4.62 -17.23 -19.09
CA LEU A 458 5.94 -17.32 -18.48
C LEU A 458 6.96 -17.98 -19.41
N ALA A 459 6.62 -19.11 -20.04
CA ALA A 459 7.52 -19.76 -21.01
C ALA A 459 7.81 -18.85 -22.20
N SER A 460 6.79 -18.19 -22.74
CA SER A 460 6.95 -17.27 -23.87
C SER A 460 7.87 -16.11 -23.53
N ALA A 461 7.66 -15.46 -22.38
CA ALA A 461 8.50 -14.35 -21.93
C ALA A 461 9.96 -14.79 -21.70
N TYR A 462 10.18 -15.95 -21.07
CA TYR A 462 11.53 -16.48 -20.85
C TYR A 462 12.23 -16.88 -22.16
N ASN A 463 11.58 -17.67 -23.02
CA ASN A 463 12.17 -18.18 -24.26
C ASN A 463 12.38 -17.08 -25.31
N ALA A 464 11.61 -15.98 -25.25
CA ALA A 464 11.81 -14.82 -26.12
C ALA A 464 13.13 -14.07 -25.84
N ASN A 465 13.70 -14.22 -24.65
CA ASN A 465 14.97 -13.58 -24.31
C ASN A 465 16.13 -14.28 -25.05
N PRO A 466 16.91 -13.56 -25.90
CA PRO A 466 18.02 -14.14 -26.64
C PRO A 466 19.07 -14.86 -25.78
N SER A 467 19.24 -14.48 -24.51
CA SER A 467 20.17 -15.14 -23.59
C SER A 467 19.76 -16.57 -23.20
N HIS A 468 18.53 -17.00 -23.52
CA HIS A 468 18.00 -18.30 -23.13
C HIS A 468 17.77 -19.26 -24.30
N ARG A 469 18.16 -18.90 -25.53
CA ARG A 469 17.93 -19.73 -26.75
C ARG A 469 18.54 -21.12 -26.70
N GLU A 470 19.65 -21.31 -25.99
CA GLU A 470 20.31 -22.61 -25.85
C GLU A 470 19.72 -23.47 -24.72
N ASN A 471 18.85 -22.89 -23.88
CA ASN A 471 18.27 -23.54 -22.72
C ASN A 471 16.84 -23.04 -22.47
N GLU A 472 15.99 -23.21 -23.48
CA GLU A 472 14.58 -22.84 -23.43
C GLU A 472 13.81 -23.70 -22.42
N ILE A 473 12.74 -23.15 -21.85
CA ILE A 473 11.79 -23.88 -21.03
C ILE A 473 10.89 -24.72 -21.94
N GLU A 474 10.91 -26.03 -21.77
CA GLU A 474 10.05 -26.96 -22.53
C GLU A 474 8.78 -27.32 -21.76
N THR A 475 8.90 -27.52 -20.44
CA THR A 475 7.76 -27.86 -19.60
C THR A 475 7.83 -27.17 -18.24
N PHE A 476 6.65 -26.92 -17.67
CA PHE A 476 6.49 -26.55 -16.27
C PHE A 476 5.87 -27.70 -15.48
N GLU A 477 6.31 -27.86 -14.24
CA GLU A 477 5.65 -28.68 -13.24
C GLU A 477 5.31 -27.80 -12.02
N VAL A 478 4.02 -27.58 -11.79
CA VAL A 478 3.53 -26.96 -10.57
C VAL A 478 3.30 -28.05 -9.53
N GLN A 479 3.96 -27.95 -8.40
CA GLN A 479 3.84 -28.88 -7.28
C GLN A 479 3.06 -28.23 -6.14
N ARG A 480 1.98 -28.89 -5.70
CA ARG A 480 1.33 -28.55 -4.44
C ARG A 480 1.98 -29.38 -3.34
N LYS A 481 2.52 -28.71 -2.33
CA LYS A 481 3.16 -29.32 -1.18
C LYS A 481 2.35 -29.07 0.08
N LYS A 482 2.36 -30.05 0.97
CA LYS A 482 1.70 -30.01 2.28
C LYS A 482 2.71 -30.32 3.35
N TRP A 483 2.84 -29.43 4.32
CA TRP A 483 3.72 -29.57 5.46
C TRP A 483 2.92 -29.51 6.75
N ASP A 484 2.99 -30.56 7.55
CA ASP A 484 2.52 -30.53 8.94
C ASP A 484 3.72 -30.18 9.84
N PHE A 485 3.87 -28.89 10.14
CA PHE A 485 5.00 -28.39 10.92
C PHE A 485 4.85 -28.68 12.42
N LYS A 486 3.66 -29.12 12.88
CA LYS A 486 3.47 -29.59 14.25
C LYS A 486 3.99 -31.01 14.41
N ALA A 487 3.64 -31.89 13.48
CA ALA A 487 4.06 -33.28 13.51
C ALA A 487 5.52 -33.45 13.06
N ASN A 488 5.98 -32.63 12.11
CA ASN A 488 7.31 -32.76 11.50
C ASN A 488 7.99 -31.37 11.35
N PRO A 489 8.33 -30.71 12.46
CA PRO A 489 8.94 -29.36 12.44
C PRO A 489 10.29 -29.31 11.72
N ASP A 490 11.05 -30.41 11.72
CA ASP A 490 12.41 -30.49 11.16
C ASP A 490 12.46 -31.13 9.76
N ASP A 491 11.33 -31.21 9.05
CA ASP A 491 11.31 -31.72 7.67
C ASP A 491 12.11 -30.78 6.75
N LYS A 492 13.29 -31.23 6.33
CA LYS A 492 14.20 -30.48 5.44
C LYS A 492 13.59 -30.11 4.10
N ASN A 493 12.55 -30.83 3.67
CA ASN A 493 11.85 -30.55 2.42
C ASN A 493 10.62 -29.66 2.63
N PHE A 494 10.32 -29.30 3.88
CA PHE A 494 9.14 -28.55 4.29
C PHE A 494 7.86 -29.20 3.74
N GLY A 495 7.71 -30.50 3.96
CA GLY A 495 6.52 -31.26 3.56
C GLY A 495 6.67 -32.06 2.26
N LYS A 496 5.57 -32.75 1.93
CA LYS A 496 5.50 -33.70 0.80
C LYS A 496 4.65 -33.14 -0.33
N ILE A 497 4.98 -33.53 -1.55
CA ILE A 497 4.17 -33.23 -2.73
C ILE A 497 2.88 -34.04 -2.64
N VAL A 498 1.74 -33.36 -2.71
CA VAL A 498 0.41 -34.00 -2.68
C VAL A 498 -0.26 -34.02 -4.03
N GLU A 499 0.04 -33.04 -4.90
CA GLU A 499 -0.49 -32.96 -6.26
C GLU A 499 0.57 -32.37 -7.20
N ARG A 500 0.49 -32.71 -8.48
CA ARG A 500 1.34 -32.17 -9.55
C ARG A 500 0.48 -31.79 -10.75
N HIS A 501 0.80 -30.65 -11.35
CA HIS A 501 0.26 -30.23 -12.64
C HIS A 501 1.41 -30.02 -13.62
N ALA A 502 1.34 -30.62 -14.80
CA ALA A 502 2.37 -30.52 -15.82
C ALA A 502 1.83 -29.76 -17.04
N PHE A 503 2.61 -28.82 -17.55
CA PHE A 503 2.28 -28.00 -18.70
C PHE A 503 3.44 -28.02 -19.71
N ALA A 504 3.14 -28.22 -21.00
CA ALA A 504 4.15 -28.23 -22.06
C ALA A 504 4.13 -26.90 -22.83
N ALA A 505 5.26 -26.17 -22.84
CA ALA A 505 5.38 -24.84 -23.43
C ALA A 505 5.24 -24.87 -24.97
N ASN A 506 5.73 -25.92 -25.63
CA ASN A 506 5.87 -25.99 -27.09
C ASN A 506 4.64 -26.55 -27.84
N LYS A 507 3.46 -26.61 -27.21
CA LYS A 507 2.25 -27.25 -27.79
C LYS A 507 1.11 -26.30 -28.15
N GLN A 508 1.33 -24.98 -28.18
CA GLN A 508 0.29 -23.99 -28.52
C GLN A 508 0.40 -23.46 -29.94
#